data_AF-A0A2G4FMF0-F1
#
_entry.id   AF-A0A2G4FMF0-F1
#
_cell.length_a   1.000
_cell.length_b   1.000
_cell.length_c   1.000
_cell.angle_alpha   90.00
_cell.angle_beta   90.00
_cell.angle_gamma   90.00
#
_symmetry.space_group_name_H-M   'P 1'
#
loop_
_entity.id
_entity.type
_entity.pdbx_description
1 polymer ?
#
loop_
_entity_poly.entity_id
_entity_poly.type
_entity_poly.pdbx_seq_one_letter_code
_entity_poly.pdbx_strand_id
1 'polypeptide(L)'
;KIHSTYREAKFAPPPMEDFINHLGGQKIQLQELFNLSVQEGKLVCLQNDLYLDYDVEQEMRCLVLNALENGKGLTVAEIRDLLKTSRKYAVPFCEHLDKIGTTRREGDLRYPPLKQLKTPQENLEHDQ
;
A
#
# COMPACT_ATOMS: atom_id res chain seq x y z
N LYS A 1 -18.24 3.27 -4.16
CA LYS A 1 -18.43 3.11 -2.70
C LYS A 1 -17.17 2.55 -2.05
N ILE A 2 -16.71 1.32 -2.36
CA ILE A 2 -15.48 0.75 -1.77
C ILE A 2 -14.25 1.63 -2.05
N HIS A 3 -13.98 1.94 -3.32
CA HIS A 3 -12.88 2.86 -3.70
C HIS A 3 -12.92 4.19 -2.98
N SER A 4 -14.08 4.83 -2.90
CA SER A 4 -14.27 6.11 -2.22
C SER A 4 -13.89 6.03 -0.74
N THR A 5 -14.37 5.00 -0.03
CA THR A 5 -14.06 4.79 1.38
C THR A 5 -12.58 4.50 1.62
N TYR A 6 -11.95 3.64 0.81
CA TYR A 6 -10.53 3.31 0.95
C TYR A 6 -9.63 4.49 0.56
N ARG A 7 -10.05 5.30 -0.43
CA ARG A 7 -9.36 6.54 -0.82
C ARG A 7 -9.45 7.63 0.26
N GLU A 8 -10.61 7.79 0.92
CA GLU A 8 -10.76 8.71 2.05
C GLU A 8 -9.99 8.23 3.29
N ALA A 9 -9.93 6.91 3.51
CA ALA A 9 -9.18 6.32 4.63
C ALA A 9 -7.65 6.41 4.47
N LYS A 10 -7.14 6.63 3.25
CA LYS A 10 -5.71 6.77 2.93
C LYS A 10 -4.85 5.67 3.60
N PHE A 11 -3.94 6.06 4.49
CA PHE A 11 -2.98 5.18 5.16
C PHE A 11 -3.55 4.50 6.42
N ALA A 12 -4.85 4.61 6.68
CA ALA A 12 -5.54 3.90 7.76
C ALA A 12 -6.79 3.17 7.23
N PRO A 13 -6.65 2.28 6.24
CA PRO A 13 -7.80 1.60 5.65
C PRO A 13 -8.50 0.69 6.68
N PRO A 14 -9.84 0.59 6.63
CA PRO A 14 -10.57 -0.37 7.43
C PRO A 14 -10.20 -1.80 6.98
N PRO A 15 -9.98 -2.74 7.92
CA PRO A 15 -9.77 -4.13 7.56
C PRO A 15 -11.02 -4.69 6.89
N MET A 16 -10.83 -5.62 5.95
CA MET A 16 -11.94 -6.20 5.17
C MET A 16 -13.08 -6.70 6.07
N GLU A 17 -12.76 -7.37 7.18
CA GLU A 17 -13.77 -7.90 8.11
C GLU A 17 -14.65 -6.80 8.73
N ASP A 18 -14.07 -5.66 9.09
CA ASP A 18 -14.81 -4.53 9.66
C ASP A 18 -15.73 -3.89 8.62
N PHE A 19 -15.24 -3.76 7.38
CA PHE A 19 -16.04 -3.28 6.25
C PHE A 19 -17.21 -4.21 5.91
N ILE A 20 -16.98 -5.53 5.95
CA ILE A 20 -18.02 -6.56 5.75
C ILE A 20 -19.08 -6.48 6.86
N ASN A 21 -18.64 -6.37 8.11
CA ASN A 21 -19.54 -6.24 9.26
C ASN A 21 -20.38 -4.96 9.19
N HIS A 22 -19.79 -3.84 8.74
CA HIS A 22 -20.48 -2.56 8.65
C HIS A 22 -21.53 -2.52 7.53
N LEU A 23 -21.31 -3.23 6.42
CA LEU A 23 -22.24 -3.29 5.30
C LEU A 23 -23.29 -4.39 5.43
N GLY A 24 -23.18 -5.29 6.40
CA GLY A 24 -24.12 -6.40 6.61
C GLY A 24 -24.22 -7.35 5.40
N GLY A 25 -23.24 -7.34 4.51
CA GLY A 25 -23.23 -8.12 3.27
C GLY A 25 -22.74 -9.55 3.48
N GLN A 26 -23.01 -10.43 2.51
CA GLN A 26 -22.45 -11.79 2.54
C GLN A 26 -20.94 -11.75 2.33
N LYS A 27 -20.17 -12.25 3.30
CA LYS A 27 -18.70 -12.30 3.30
C LYS A 27 -18.11 -12.81 1.98
N ILE A 28 -18.70 -13.84 1.40
CA ILE A 28 -18.27 -14.46 0.14
C ILE A 28 -18.34 -13.47 -1.04
N GLN A 29 -19.47 -12.77 -1.20
CA GLN A 29 -19.67 -11.82 -2.30
C GLN A 29 -18.73 -10.61 -2.21
N LEU A 30 -18.48 -10.14 -0.98
CA LEU A 30 -17.53 -9.05 -0.76
C LEU A 30 -16.09 -9.50 -1.03
N GLN A 31 -15.69 -10.70 -0.60
CA GLN A 31 -14.37 -11.24 -0.93
C GLN A 31 -14.16 -11.36 -2.44
N GLU A 32 -15.15 -11.87 -3.18
CA GLU A 32 -15.08 -11.92 -4.65
C GLU A 32 -14.93 -10.54 -5.28
N LEU A 33 -15.67 -9.54 -4.80
CA LEU A 33 -15.57 -8.17 -5.29
C LEU A 33 -14.20 -7.54 -5.02
N PHE A 34 -13.63 -7.77 -3.84
CA PHE A 34 -12.26 -7.34 -3.53
C PHE A 34 -11.25 -8.05 -4.42
N ASN A 35 -11.38 -9.37 -4.61
CA ASN A 35 -10.49 -10.13 -5.46
C ASN A 35 -10.55 -9.68 -6.92
N LEU A 36 -11.76 -9.41 -7.44
CA LEU A 36 -11.96 -8.81 -8.75
C LEU A 36 -11.32 -7.42 -8.84
N SER A 37 -11.51 -6.59 -7.81
CA SER A 37 -10.89 -5.24 -7.78
C SER A 37 -9.36 -5.31 -7.72
N VAL A 38 -8.79 -6.32 -7.08
CA VAL A 38 -7.34 -6.59 -7.11
C VAL A 38 -6.89 -7.06 -8.48
N GLN A 39 -7.66 -7.94 -9.14
CA GLN A 39 -7.39 -8.39 -10.51
C GLN A 39 -7.50 -7.25 -11.53
N GLU A 40 -8.42 -6.32 -11.33
CA GLU A 40 -8.58 -5.11 -12.14
C GLU A 40 -7.48 -4.05 -11.87
N GLY A 41 -6.56 -4.29 -10.93
CA GLY A 41 -5.51 -3.33 -10.56
C GLY A 41 -6.02 -2.10 -9.80
N LYS A 42 -7.24 -2.19 -9.27
CA LYS A 42 -7.99 -1.11 -8.61
C LYS A 42 -7.75 -1.09 -7.10
N LEU A 43 -7.56 -2.26 -6.50
CA LEU A 43 -7.13 -2.44 -5.11
C LEU A 43 -5.80 -3.19 -5.07
N VAL A 44 -4.96 -2.88 -4.11
CA VAL A 44 -3.72 -3.61 -3.85
C VAL A 44 -3.89 -4.37 -2.54
N CYS A 45 -3.69 -5.69 -2.58
CA CYS A 45 -3.67 -6.53 -1.39
C CYS A 45 -2.28 -6.46 -0.75
N LEU A 46 -2.24 -6.06 0.53
CA LEU A 46 -1.02 -6.01 1.32
C LEU A 46 -0.87 -7.29 2.13
N GLN A 47 -0.94 -7.21 3.46
CA GLN A 47 -0.88 -8.32 4.39
C GLN A 47 -1.98 -8.23 5.43
N ASN A 48 -2.35 -9.37 6.02
CA ASN A 48 -3.38 -9.49 7.06
C ASN A 48 -4.75 -8.96 6.61
N ASP A 49 -5.18 -9.35 5.39
CA ASP A 49 -6.47 -8.92 4.82
C ASP A 49 -6.63 -7.39 4.75
N LEU A 50 -5.49 -6.70 4.64
CA LEU A 50 -5.41 -5.26 4.45
C LEU A 50 -5.35 -4.95 2.96
N TYR A 51 -6.26 -4.09 2.52
CA TYR A 51 -6.34 -3.63 1.14
C TYR A 51 -6.14 -2.12 1.13
N LEU A 52 -5.37 -1.63 0.15
CA LEU A 52 -5.29 -0.22 -0.17
C LEU A 52 -5.87 0.02 -1.55
N ASP A 53 -6.37 1.23 -1.75
CA ASP A 53 -6.66 1.70 -3.09
C ASP A 53 -5.36 1.87 -3.88
N TYR A 54 -5.40 1.59 -5.18
CA TYR A 54 -4.23 1.70 -6.05
C TYR A 54 -3.60 3.09 -5.98
N ASP A 55 -4.39 4.17 -6.06
CA ASP A 55 -3.88 5.54 -5.96
C ASP A 55 -3.17 5.80 -4.61
N VAL A 56 -3.70 5.23 -3.53
CA VAL A 56 -3.14 5.41 -2.18
C VAL A 56 -1.83 4.62 -2.01
N GLU A 57 -1.76 3.40 -2.53
CA GLU A 57 -0.52 2.62 -2.54
C GLU A 57 0.58 3.35 -3.33
N GLN A 58 0.22 3.92 -4.46
CA GLN A 58 1.13 4.70 -5.30
C GLN A 58 1.61 5.96 -4.59
N GLU A 59 0.72 6.69 -3.91
CA GLU A 59 1.06 7.86 -3.09
C GLU A 59 2.03 7.46 -1.96
N MET A 60 1.77 6.37 -1.25
CA MET A 60 2.65 5.83 -0.21
C MET A 60 4.05 5.54 -0.77
N ARG A 61 4.11 4.81 -1.88
CA ARG A 61 5.38 4.47 -2.54
C ARG A 61 6.15 5.72 -2.93
N CYS A 62 5.48 6.71 -3.51
CA CYS A 62 6.09 7.98 -3.89
C CYS A 62 6.64 8.73 -2.68
N LEU A 63 5.85 8.86 -1.60
CA LEU A 63 6.27 9.51 -0.35
C LEU A 63 7.51 8.83 0.26
N VAL A 64 7.50 7.51 0.34
CA VAL A 64 8.62 6.74 0.92
C VAL A 64 9.86 6.85 0.05
N LEU A 65 9.73 6.72 -1.27
CA LEU A 65 10.87 6.89 -2.19
C LEU A 65 11.44 8.30 -2.11
N ASN A 66 10.61 9.34 -2.11
CA ASN A 66 11.02 10.73 -1.97
C ASN A 66 11.74 10.98 -0.64
N ALA A 67 11.27 10.38 0.46
CA ALA A 67 11.96 10.45 1.74
C ALA A 67 13.32 9.71 1.74
N LEU A 68 13.45 8.67 0.90
CA LEU A 68 14.67 7.89 0.71
C LEU A 68 15.63 8.45 -0.36
N GLU A 69 15.23 9.46 -1.15
CA GLU A 69 16.06 10.04 -2.22
C GLU A 69 17.39 10.60 -1.72
N ASN A 70 17.43 11.07 -0.48
CA ASN A 70 18.65 11.57 0.16
C ASN A 70 19.64 10.45 0.53
N GLY A 71 19.33 9.19 0.23
CA GLY A 71 20.15 8.02 0.56
C GLY A 71 20.22 7.69 2.07
N LYS A 72 19.53 8.47 2.90
CA LYS A 72 19.36 8.15 4.32
C LYS A 72 18.36 7.02 4.46
N GLY A 73 18.77 5.94 5.11
CA GLY A 73 17.85 4.86 5.44
C GLY A 73 16.77 5.32 6.41
N LEU A 74 15.53 4.83 6.25
CA LEU A 74 14.40 5.13 7.12
C LEU A 74 14.03 3.92 7.99
N THR A 75 13.69 4.16 9.25
CA THR A 75 13.13 3.12 10.12
C THR A 75 11.62 2.98 9.90
N VAL A 76 11.02 1.91 10.42
CA VAL A 76 9.55 1.75 10.44
C VAL A 76 8.87 2.93 11.16
N ALA A 77 9.51 3.48 12.19
CA ALA A 77 8.96 4.60 12.97
C ALA A 77 8.93 5.90 12.14
N GLU A 78 9.98 6.16 11.36
CA GLU A 78 10.04 7.32 10.46
C GLU A 78 9.00 7.20 9.34
N ILE A 79 8.89 6.02 8.72
CA ILE A 79 7.88 5.77 7.67
C ILE A 79 6.46 5.91 8.25
N ARG A 80 6.22 5.44 9.48
CA ARG A 80 4.95 5.62 10.18
C ARG A 80 4.62 7.11 10.31
N ASP A 81 5.57 7.91 10.78
CA ASP A 81 5.40 9.36 10.98
C ASP A 81 5.15 10.08 9.65
N LEU A 82 5.92 9.71 8.61
CA LEU A 82 5.77 10.21 7.25
C LEU A 82 4.37 9.94 6.69
N LEU A 83 3.89 8.72 6.81
CA LEU A 83 2.56 8.30 6.36
C LEU A 83 1.44 8.71 7.33
N LYS A 84 1.78 9.37 8.45
CA LYS A 84 0.84 9.74 9.53
C LYS A 84 -0.13 8.62 9.90
N THR A 85 0.39 7.40 9.98
CA THR A 85 -0.42 6.21 10.24
C THR A 85 -0.11 5.61 11.61
N SER A 86 -0.90 4.63 12.03
CA SER A 86 -0.67 3.88 13.26
C SER A 86 0.34 2.75 13.05
N ARG A 87 1.00 2.32 14.14
CA ARG A 87 1.96 1.20 14.12
C ARG A 87 1.36 -0.11 13.59
N LYS A 88 0.05 -0.28 13.76
CA LYS A 88 -0.75 -1.39 13.20
C LYS A 88 -0.64 -1.49 11.67
N TYR A 89 -0.49 -0.35 10.99
CA TYR A 89 -0.44 -0.27 9.52
C TYR A 89 0.97 -0.04 8.98
N ALA A 90 1.82 0.67 9.72
CA ALA A 90 3.18 0.98 9.27
C ALA A 90 4.03 -0.27 8.97
N VAL A 91 3.90 -1.32 9.80
CA VAL A 91 4.62 -2.59 9.60
C VAL A 91 4.20 -3.27 8.29
N PRO A 92 2.91 -3.59 8.05
CA PRO A 92 2.50 -4.24 6.80
C PRO A 92 2.76 -3.39 5.56
N PHE A 93 2.73 -2.05 5.67
CA PHE A 93 3.13 -1.16 4.58
C PHE A 93 4.60 -1.33 4.23
N CYS A 94 5.47 -1.27 5.23
CA CYS A 94 6.90 -1.48 5.05
C CYS A 94 7.21 -2.87 4.45
N GLU A 95 6.57 -3.93 4.97
CA GLU A 95 6.75 -5.30 4.45
C GLU A 95 6.25 -5.43 3.00
N HIS A 96 5.15 -4.77 2.66
CA HIS A 96 4.65 -4.72 1.29
C HIS A 96 5.67 -4.05 0.35
N LEU A 97 6.18 -2.87 0.74
CA LEU A 97 7.19 -2.13 -0.02
C LEU A 97 8.48 -2.93 -0.21
N ASP A 98 8.92 -3.65 0.83
CA ASP A 98 10.07 -4.55 0.77
C ASP A 98 9.80 -5.73 -0.20
N LYS A 99 8.60 -6.29 -0.16
CA LYS A 99 8.19 -7.44 -0.98
C LYS A 99 8.10 -7.11 -2.47
N ILE A 100 7.58 -5.94 -2.82
CA ILE A 100 7.51 -5.48 -4.22
C ILE A 100 8.83 -4.87 -4.72
N GLY A 101 9.84 -4.81 -3.86
CA GLY A 101 11.16 -4.28 -4.19
C GLY A 101 11.23 -2.75 -4.27
N THR A 102 10.24 -2.04 -3.70
CA THR A 102 10.26 -0.58 -3.58
C THR A 102 11.26 -0.12 -2.54
N THR A 103 11.43 -0.87 -1.47
CA THR A 103 12.46 -0.61 -0.45
C THR A 103 13.36 -1.82 -0.26
N ARG A 104 14.58 -1.57 0.21
CA ARG A 104 15.52 -2.61 0.61
C ARG A 104 15.78 -2.51 2.10
N ARG A 105 15.41 -3.53 2.84
CA ARG A 105 15.70 -3.63 4.28
C ARG A 105 17.15 -4.03 4.52
N GLU A 106 17.87 -3.22 5.31
CA GLU A 106 19.18 -3.54 5.89
C GLU A 106 19.12 -3.32 7.40
N GLY A 107 18.95 -4.43 8.14
CA GLY A 107 18.73 -4.38 9.59
C GLY A 107 17.39 -3.75 9.96
N ASP A 108 17.43 -2.60 10.64
CA ASP A 108 16.24 -1.82 11.03
C ASP A 108 15.90 -0.70 10.02
N LEU A 109 16.83 -0.40 9.12
CA LEU A 109 16.69 0.68 8.14
C LEU A 109 16.24 0.13 6.78
N ARG A 110 15.52 0.98 6.05
CA ARG A 110 15.11 0.75 4.67
C ARG A 110 15.77 1.78 3.77
N TYR A 111 16.28 1.31 2.66
CA TYR A 111 16.96 2.09 1.65
C TYR A 111 16.17 2.07 0.33
N PRO A 112 16.42 3.03 -0.57
CA PRO A 112 15.86 2.94 -1.91
C PRO A 112 16.38 1.67 -2.62
N PRO A 113 15.66 1.20 -3.66
CA PRO A 113 16.04 -0.02 -4.35
C PRO A 113 17.30 0.21 -5.19
N LEU A 114 18.14 -0.84 -5.32
CA LEU A 114 19.41 -0.77 -6.04
C LEU A 114 19.24 -0.56 -7.55
N LYS A 115 18.09 -0.93 -8.10
CA LYS A 115 17.62 -0.52 -9.43
C LYS A 115 16.52 0.49 -9.22
N GLN A 116 16.61 1.66 -9.87
CA GLN A 116 15.47 2.56 -9.93
C GLN A 116 14.31 1.78 -10.55
N LEU A 117 13.29 1.49 -9.74
CA LEU A 117 12.04 1.03 -10.28
C LEU A 117 11.46 2.21 -11.05
N LYS A 118 11.15 1.99 -12.33
CA LYS A 118 10.36 2.94 -13.11
C LYS A 118 9.18 3.40 -12.27
N THR A 119 9.01 4.72 -12.17
CA THR A 119 7.86 5.27 -11.48
C THR A 119 6.60 4.76 -12.19
N PRO A 120 5.47 4.64 -11.50
CA PRO A 120 4.25 4.09 -12.11
C PRO A 120 3.77 4.86 -13.35
N GLN A 121 4.21 6.11 -13.51
CA GLN A 121 3.94 6.93 -14.69
C GLN A 121 4.59 6.40 -15.98
N GLU A 122 5.64 5.57 -15.90
CA GLU A 122 6.27 4.95 -17.08
C GLU A 122 5.65 3.61 -17.51
N ASN A 123 4.85 2.96 -16.65
CA ASN A 123 4.32 1.61 -16.93
C ASN A 123 2.95 1.63 -17.64
N LEU A 124 2.35 2.80 -17.86
CA LEU A 124 1.06 2.93 -18.57
C LEU A 124 1.22 3.04 -20.11
N GLU A 125 2.44 2.99 -20.64
CA GLU A 125 2.72 3.14 -22.09
C GLU A 125 3.02 1.81 -22.82
N HIS A 126 2.86 0.64 -22.19
CA HIS A 126 3.14 -0.66 -22.84
C HIS A 126 1.93 -1.61 -22.88
N ASP A 127 0.80 -1.09 -23.34
CA ASP A 127 -0.24 -1.93 -23.96
C ASP A 127 -0.83 -1.16 -25.17
N GLN A 128 -0.06 -1.14 -26.26
CA GLN A 128 -0.53 -0.82 -27.62
C GLN A 128 -0.21 -1.99 -28.55
#